data_AF-A0A0D9Z4B5-F1
#
_entry.id   AF-A0A0D9Z4B5-F1
#
_cell.length_a   1.000
_cell.length_b   1.000
_cell.length_c   1.000
_cell.angle_alpha   90.00
_cell.angle_beta   90.00
_cell.angle_gamma   90.00
#
_symmetry.space_group_name_H-M   'P 1'
#
loop_
_entity.id
_entity.type
_entity.pdbx_description
1 polymer ?
#
loop_
_entity_poly.entity_id
_entity_poly.type
_entity_poly.pdbx_seq_one_letter_code
_entity_poly.pdbx_strand_id
1 'polypeptide(L)'
;MAVDLVAYKYPLALFLLPFLPLFLGANSRRGEESFFGGELLRPCGRGMRLHGEVSFDEDEEEVVMVPAAALSSSPLNGGAVPVTRLVVGYALTKKKVKSFLQPKLLLLARKKGINLVAIDDTRPLAEQGPFDVILHKITSKEWQQVLEDYHEEHPEVTVLDPPNAINHLNNRQSMLAEVSDLNLSSFYGEVCTPRQLVIMRDPSSIPTAVAMAGLTLPLVAKPLVVDGTSKSHELSLAYDEASLSMLDPPLVLQEFVNHGGILFKVYIIDETIQVVRRFSLPDVNTYDLLNNVGVYRFPRVSCAAASADHADLDPHISELPPRPLLEKLGKELRGRLGLRLFNIDMIRELGTKDRYYIIDINYFPGFGKMPGYEHIFTDFLLNLAQSKYKKCLSGG
;
A
#
# COMPACT_ATOMS: atom_id res chain seq x y z
N MET A 1 54.18 -8.64 5.06
CA MET A 1 53.60 -7.46 4.38
C MET A 1 53.82 -7.60 2.89
N ALA A 2 52.74 -7.90 2.16
CA ALA A 2 52.50 -7.63 0.74
C ALA A 2 51.26 -8.46 0.38
N VAL A 3 50.19 -7.80 -0.01
CA VAL A 3 48.90 -8.42 -0.39
C VAL A 3 48.77 -8.22 -1.90
N ASP A 4 48.54 -9.33 -2.60
CA ASP A 4 48.34 -9.39 -4.04
C ASP A 4 47.03 -8.70 -4.47
N LEU A 5 47.13 -7.83 -5.49
CA LEU A 5 46.01 -7.33 -6.27
C LEU A 5 45.85 -8.22 -7.52
N VAL A 6 44.73 -8.92 -7.63
CA VAL A 6 44.33 -9.61 -8.87
C VAL A 6 43.19 -8.83 -9.51
N ALA A 7 43.49 -8.22 -10.65
CA ALA A 7 42.53 -7.61 -11.57
C ALA A 7 42.09 -8.67 -12.60
N TYR A 8 40.78 -8.78 -12.86
CA TYR A 8 40.26 -9.47 -14.04
C TYR A 8 39.46 -8.50 -14.92
N LYS A 9 39.97 -8.34 -16.15
CA LYS A 9 39.35 -7.71 -17.33
C LYS A 9 38.46 -8.72 -18.05
N TYR A 10 37.44 -8.25 -18.78
CA TYR A 10 37.18 -8.42 -20.25
C TYR A 10 35.73 -8.05 -20.65
N PRO A 11 35.41 -7.74 -21.94
CA PRO A 11 34.90 -6.42 -22.33
C PRO A 11 33.58 -6.41 -23.14
N LEU A 12 33.06 -5.20 -23.37
CA LEU A 12 32.05 -4.82 -24.36
C LEU A 12 32.58 -4.91 -25.80
N ALA A 13 31.74 -5.34 -26.76
CA ALA A 13 31.95 -5.13 -28.18
C ALA A 13 30.62 -4.78 -28.89
N LEU A 14 30.58 -3.56 -29.45
CA LEU A 14 29.63 -3.06 -30.45
C LEU A 14 30.02 -3.57 -31.85
N PHE A 15 29.05 -3.84 -32.72
CA PHE A 15 29.20 -3.69 -34.17
C PHE A 15 27.89 -3.18 -34.81
N LEU A 16 28.04 -2.24 -35.73
CA LEU A 16 27.01 -1.51 -36.47
C LEU A 16 27.24 -1.70 -37.99
N LEU A 17 26.14 -1.60 -38.75
CA LEU A 17 26.00 -1.38 -40.22
C LEU A 17 25.95 -2.64 -41.15
N PRO A 18 25.42 -2.53 -42.40
CA PRO A 18 24.00 -2.33 -42.77
C PRO A 18 23.56 -3.18 -44.01
N PHE A 19 22.29 -3.56 -44.22
CA PHE A 19 21.84 -3.98 -45.57
C PHE A 19 20.33 -3.80 -45.81
N LEU A 20 20.01 -3.18 -46.95
CA LEU A 20 18.73 -3.17 -47.68
C LEU A 20 18.30 -4.62 -48.07
N PRO A 21 17.01 -4.91 -48.33
CA PRO A 21 16.50 -4.76 -49.70
C PRO A 21 15.00 -4.43 -49.88
N LEU A 22 14.71 -4.10 -51.13
CA LEU A 22 13.43 -3.81 -51.80
C LEU A 22 12.66 -5.08 -52.25
N PHE A 23 11.40 -4.86 -52.67
CA PHE A 23 10.51 -5.63 -53.56
C PHE A 23 9.51 -6.68 -52.98
N LEU A 24 8.24 -6.25 -52.95
CA LEU A 24 7.03 -6.79 -53.61
C LEU A 24 6.65 -8.28 -53.51
N GLY A 25 5.36 -8.52 -53.18
CA GLY A 25 4.51 -9.40 -54.01
C GLY A 25 3.69 -10.49 -53.32
N ALA A 26 2.40 -10.19 -53.12
CA ALA A 26 1.22 -11.01 -53.46
C ALA A 26 0.93 -12.38 -52.77
N ASN A 27 -0.25 -12.39 -52.12
CA ASN A 27 -1.37 -13.34 -52.29
C ASN A 27 -1.30 -14.84 -51.89
N SER A 28 -2.27 -15.17 -51.02
CA SER A 28 -3.28 -16.24 -51.17
C SER A 28 -3.16 -17.54 -50.36
N ARG A 29 -4.10 -17.65 -49.40
CA ARG A 29 -5.05 -18.75 -49.09
C ARG A 29 -4.57 -20.22 -48.89
N ARG A 30 -5.05 -20.73 -47.73
CA ARG A 30 -5.74 -22.01 -47.43
C ARG A 30 -4.95 -23.34 -47.33
N GLY A 31 -5.42 -24.16 -46.38
CA GLY A 31 -5.19 -25.61 -46.24
C GLY A 31 -4.56 -25.93 -44.88
N GLU A 32 -5.29 -26.18 -43.80
CA GLU A 32 -5.93 -27.45 -43.36
C GLU A 32 -4.98 -28.62 -43.07
N GLU A 33 -5.27 -29.29 -41.94
CA GLU A 33 -4.81 -30.60 -41.45
C GLU A 33 -3.37 -30.77 -40.95
N SER A 34 -3.03 -31.76 -40.13
CA SER A 34 -3.51 -32.25 -38.83
C SER A 34 -2.44 -33.26 -38.32
N PHE A 35 -2.44 -33.56 -37.02
CA PHE A 35 -1.83 -34.75 -36.36
C PHE A 35 -0.31 -34.85 -36.05
N PHE A 36 -0.07 -34.99 -34.73
CA PHE A 36 0.89 -35.84 -33.98
C PHE A 36 2.40 -35.52 -33.92
N GLY A 37 2.86 -35.36 -32.66
CA GLY A 37 4.04 -36.07 -32.16
C GLY A 37 5.20 -35.20 -31.66
N GLY A 38 5.60 -35.42 -30.40
CA GLY A 38 7.01 -35.36 -29.99
C GLY A 38 7.45 -34.14 -29.20
N GLU A 39 7.70 -34.36 -27.91
CA GLU A 39 8.53 -33.51 -27.05
C GLU A 39 9.92 -33.24 -27.67
N LEU A 40 10.37 -31.98 -27.65
CA LEU A 40 11.77 -31.69 -27.35
C LEU A 40 11.95 -30.24 -26.86
N LEU A 41 12.46 -30.14 -25.63
CA LEU A 41 12.99 -28.93 -25.01
C LEU A 41 14.04 -28.24 -25.89
N ARG A 42 13.85 -26.95 -26.20
CA ARG A 42 14.92 -25.97 -26.50
C ARG A 42 14.50 -24.54 -26.11
N PRO A 43 15.46 -23.66 -25.79
CA PRO A 43 15.29 -22.54 -24.87
C PRO A 43 14.72 -21.30 -25.57
N CYS A 44 13.77 -20.63 -24.94
CA CYS A 44 13.20 -19.39 -25.45
C CYS A 44 14.03 -18.19 -24.95
N GLY A 45 14.99 -17.77 -25.76
CA GLY A 45 15.57 -16.43 -25.71
C GLY A 45 15.04 -15.61 -26.88
N ARG A 46 14.06 -14.73 -26.63
CA ARG A 46 13.59 -13.58 -27.45
C ARG A 46 12.81 -12.71 -26.47
N GLY A 47 13.23 -11.51 -26.09
CA GLY A 47 13.39 -10.37 -27.00
C GLY A 47 12.03 -9.75 -27.30
N MET A 48 11.30 -9.25 -26.29
CA MET A 48 10.03 -8.56 -26.49
C MET A 48 10.28 -7.06 -26.66
N ARG A 49 10.10 -6.59 -27.89
CA ARG A 49 9.84 -5.19 -28.23
C ARG A 49 8.50 -4.79 -27.61
N LEU A 50 8.49 -3.73 -26.81
CA LEU A 50 7.29 -3.10 -26.27
C LEU A 50 6.74 -2.11 -27.31
N HIS A 51 5.70 -2.51 -28.03
CA HIS A 51 4.71 -1.58 -28.56
C HIS A 51 3.35 -2.26 -28.44
N GLY A 52 2.57 -1.79 -27.49
CA GLY A 52 1.18 -2.16 -27.26
C GLY A 52 0.57 -1.04 -26.44
N GLU A 53 0.01 -0.05 -27.13
CA GLU A 53 -0.94 0.88 -26.53
C GLU A 53 -2.10 0.03 -26.01
N VAL A 54 -2.24 -0.02 -24.69
CA VAL A 54 -3.43 -0.57 -24.03
C VAL A 54 -4.17 0.63 -23.47
N SER A 55 -5.22 1.04 -24.16
CA SER A 55 -6.23 1.95 -23.64
C SER A 55 -6.88 1.28 -22.43
N PHE A 56 -6.76 1.89 -21.27
CA PHE A 56 -7.50 1.51 -20.07
C PHE A 56 -8.60 2.53 -19.86
N ASP A 57 -9.83 2.04 -19.85
CA ASP A 57 -11.03 2.82 -19.54
C ASP A 57 -10.89 3.47 -18.15
N GLU A 58 -11.34 4.72 -18.08
CA GLU A 58 -11.40 5.52 -16.87
C GLU A 58 -12.47 4.91 -15.92
N ASP A 59 -12.03 4.19 -14.89
CA ASP A 59 -12.91 3.78 -13.79
C ASP A 59 -13.25 5.01 -12.94
N GLU A 60 -14.37 5.67 -13.25
CA GLU A 60 -15.03 6.57 -12.30
C GLU A 60 -15.41 5.81 -11.02
N GLU A 61 -15.38 6.49 -9.87
CA GLU A 61 -15.80 5.96 -8.58
C GLU A 61 -17.30 5.66 -8.56
N GLU A 62 -17.68 4.56 -9.18
CA GLU A 62 -19.03 4.04 -9.07
C GLU A 62 -19.06 3.05 -7.89
N VAL A 63 -20.18 2.97 -7.17
CA VAL A 63 -20.42 2.06 -6.01
C VAL A 63 -21.08 0.76 -6.53
N VAL A 64 -20.57 -0.44 -6.17
CA VAL A 64 -21.23 -1.74 -6.51
C VAL A 64 -21.86 -2.16 -5.20
N MET A 65 -23.15 -1.94 -5.22
CA MET A 65 -24.16 -2.50 -4.34
C MET A 65 -24.43 -3.94 -4.79
N VAL A 66 -24.46 -4.89 -3.85
CA VAL A 66 -24.93 -6.24 -4.14
C VAL A 66 -26.26 -6.41 -3.42
N PRO A 67 -27.37 -6.76 -4.11
CA PRO A 67 -28.60 -7.06 -3.44
C PRO A 67 -28.42 -8.34 -2.63
N ALA A 68 -28.74 -8.29 -1.33
CA ALA A 68 -28.74 -9.46 -0.48
C ALA A 68 -29.86 -10.42 -0.94
N ALA A 69 -29.49 -11.51 -1.60
CA ALA A 69 -30.38 -12.65 -1.73
C ALA A 69 -30.60 -13.24 -0.33
N ALA A 70 -31.81 -13.07 0.19
CA ALA A 70 -32.24 -13.57 1.48
C ALA A 70 -32.10 -15.11 1.54
N LEU A 71 -31.16 -15.60 2.35
CA LEU A 71 -31.16 -16.97 2.84
C LEU A 71 -31.47 -16.94 4.33
N SER A 72 -32.77 -16.84 4.62
CA SER A 72 -33.33 -17.09 5.94
C SER A 72 -33.13 -18.57 6.28
N SER A 73 -32.48 -18.85 7.41
CA SER A 73 -32.56 -20.16 8.06
C SER A 73 -32.88 -19.94 9.54
N SER A 74 -34.01 -20.52 9.94
CA SER A 74 -34.55 -20.48 11.31
C SER A 74 -33.63 -21.24 12.29
N PRO A 75 -33.58 -20.87 13.58
CA PRO A 75 -32.77 -21.59 14.55
C PRO A 75 -33.51 -22.83 15.06
N LEU A 76 -32.82 -23.98 15.05
CA LEU A 76 -33.20 -25.15 15.84
C LEU A 76 -32.74 -24.97 17.28
N ASN A 77 -33.67 -25.18 18.21
CA ASN A 77 -33.50 -25.13 19.65
C ASN A 77 -32.38 -26.05 20.14
N GLY A 78 -31.42 -25.49 20.87
CA GLY A 78 -30.46 -26.20 21.68
C GLY A 78 -29.82 -25.21 22.65
N GLY A 79 -29.98 -25.45 23.96
CA GLY A 79 -29.51 -24.56 25.01
C GLY A 79 -28.01 -24.30 24.91
N ALA A 80 -27.66 -23.11 24.41
CA ALA A 80 -26.33 -22.55 24.47
C ALA A 80 -26.47 -21.14 25.03
N VAL A 81 -25.55 -20.78 25.93
CA VAL A 81 -25.35 -19.40 26.42
C VAL A 81 -25.48 -18.44 25.23
N PRO A 82 -26.28 -17.35 25.31
CA PRO A 82 -26.48 -16.48 24.17
C PRO A 82 -25.12 -15.91 23.77
N VAL A 83 -24.56 -16.43 22.67
CA VAL A 83 -23.40 -15.83 22.03
C VAL A 83 -23.93 -14.49 21.54
N THR A 84 -23.62 -13.41 22.27
CA THR A 84 -23.95 -12.05 21.85
C THR A 84 -23.37 -11.85 20.46
N ARG A 85 -24.26 -11.77 19.48
CA ARG A 85 -23.90 -11.75 18.07
C ARG A 85 -23.45 -10.33 17.74
N LEU A 86 -22.16 -10.15 17.45
CA LEU A 86 -21.60 -8.86 17.09
C LEU A 86 -22.09 -8.44 15.70
N VAL A 87 -22.78 -7.32 15.56
CA VAL A 87 -23.27 -6.80 14.27
C VAL A 87 -22.34 -5.70 13.78
N VAL A 88 -21.69 -5.95 12.64
CA VAL A 88 -20.77 -4.99 12.00
C VAL A 88 -21.40 -4.53 10.69
N GLY A 89 -21.87 -3.29 10.66
CA GLY A 89 -22.25 -2.62 9.43
C GLY A 89 -21.00 -2.26 8.65
N TYR A 90 -20.97 -2.48 7.32
CA TYR A 90 -19.83 -2.08 6.50
C TYR A 90 -20.22 -1.21 5.31
N ALA A 91 -19.43 -0.16 5.08
CA ALA A 91 -19.51 0.75 3.95
C ALA A 91 -18.14 0.86 3.27
N LEU A 92 -17.90 0.01 2.27
CA LEU A 92 -16.60 -0.19 1.65
C LEU A 92 -16.68 0.04 0.14
N THR A 93 -15.60 0.55 -0.46
CA THR A 93 -15.52 0.71 -1.92
C THR A 93 -15.60 -0.64 -2.64
N LYS A 94 -16.02 -0.65 -3.92
CA LYS A 94 -16.08 -1.87 -4.78
C LYS A 94 -14.80 -2.70 -4.67
N LYS A 95 -13.67 -2.03 -4.91
CA LYS A 95 -12.32 -2.61 -4.87
C LYS A 95 -12.01 -3.20 -3.50
N LYS A 96 -12.43 -2.55 -2.42
CA LYS A 96 -12.19 -3.01 -1.06
C LYS A 96 -13.04 -4.24 -0.73
N VAL A 97 -14.33 -4.25 -1.03
CA VAL A 97 -15.19 -5.44 -0.89
C VAL A 97 -14.55 -6.63 -1.60
N LYS A 98 -14.19 -6.45 -2.88
CA LYS A 98 -13.63 -7.51 -3.72
C LYS A 98 -12.27 -8.04 -3.27
N SER A 99 -11.48 -7.24 -2.55
CA SER A 99 -10.14 -7.62 -2.08
C SER A 99 -10.08 -8.03 -0.60
N PHE A 100 -11.03 -7.59 0.22
CA PHE A 100 -11.01 -7.78 1.68
C PHE A 100 -12.08 -8.77 2.17
N LEU A 101 -13.32 -8.68 1.67
CA LEU A 101 -14.44 -9.54 2.08
C LEU A 101 -14.42 -10.89 1.34
N GLN A 102 -13.30 -11.61 1.46
CA GLN A 102 -13.14 -12.94 0.87
C GLN A 102 -14.03 -13.98 1.58
N PRO A 103 -14.42 -15.08 0.89
CA PRO A 103 -15.26 -16.13 1.46
C PRO A 103 -14.76 -16.69 2.80
N LYS A 104 -13.43 -16.80 2.96
CA LYS A 104 -12.80 -17.29 4.20
C LYS A 104 -13.05 -16.35 5.38
N LEU A 105 -12.98 -15.03 5.17
CA LEU A 105 -13.28 -14.05 6.21
C LEU A 105 -14.76 -14.13 6.61
N LEU A 106 -15.66 -14.17 5.64
CA LEU A 106 -17.11 -14.26 5.89
C LEU A 106 -17.48 -15.52 6.68
N LEU A 107 -16.90 -16.68 6.31
CA LEU A 107 -17.12 -17.94 7.00
C LEU A 107 -16.59 -17.90 8.45
N LEU A 108 -15.40 -17.34 8.64
CA LEU A 108 -14.78 -17.25 9.96
C LEU A 108 -15.52 -16.27 10.87
N ALA A 109 -15.95 -15.12 10.34
CA ALA A 109 -16.79 -14.15 11.03
C ALA A 109 -18.08 -14.82 11.53
N ARG A 110 -18.79 -15.55 10.64
CA ARG A 110 -20.00 -16.30 11.02
C ARG A 110 -19.73 -17.33 12.11
N LYS A 111 -18.65 -18.11 12.00
CA LYS A 111 -18.26 -19.10 13.03
C LYS A 111 -17.98 -18.46 14.39
N LYS A 112 -17.47 -17.23 14.40
CA LYS A 112 -17.17 -16.46 15.60
C LYS A 112 -18.34 -15.61 16.11
N GLY A 113 -19.54 -15.75 15.52
CA GLY A 113 -20.72 -14.98 15.93
C GLY A 113 -20.71 -13.51 15.48
N ILE A 114 -19.93 -13.17 14.45
CA ILE A 114 -19.88 -11.84 13.85
C ILE A 114 -20.80 -11.83 12.62
N ASN A 115 -21.75 -10.89 12.61
CA ASN A 115 -22.66 -10.63 11.52
C ASN A 115 -22.18 -9.41 10.72
N LEU A 116 -21.55 -9.64 9.57
CA LEU A 116 -21.16 -8.57 8.66
C LEU A 116 -22.36 -8.21 7.77
N VAL A 117 -22.80 -6.96 7.83
CA VAL A 117 -23.98 -6.45 7.11
C VAL A 117 -23.56 -5.29 6.23
N ALA A 118 -23.88 -5.35 4.93
CA ALA A 118 -23.66 -4.21 4.05
C ALA A 118 -24.60 -3.06 4.46
N ILE A 119 -24.06 -1.87 4.60
CA ILE A 119 -24.87 -0.65 4.74
C ILE A 119 -25.37 -0.25 3.35
N ASP A 120 -26.67 0.00 3.26
CA ASP A 120 -27.36 0.51 2.08
C ASP A 120 -27.31 2.04 2.09
N ASP A 121 -26.61 2.63 1.12
CA ASP A 121 -26.43 4.08 1.01
C ASP A 121 -27.66 4.80 0.46
N THR A 122 -28.65 4.06 -0.04
CA THR A 122 -29.92 4.63 -0.51
C THR A 122 -30.94 4.86 0.60
N ARG A 123 -30.62 4.40 1.82
CA ARG A 123 -31.51 4.46 2.99
C ARG A 123 -30.83 5.18 4.16
N PRO A 124 -31.60 5.83 5.05
CA PRO A 124 -31.04 6.44 6.26
C PRO A 124 -30.30 5.40 7.12
N LEU A 125 -29.11 5.74 7.62
CA LEU A 125 -28.29 4.84 8.44
C LEU A 125 -28.99 4.44 9.76
N ALA A 126 -29.76 5.37 10.34
CA ALA A 126 -30.58 5.17 11.54
C ALA A 126 -31.57 4.00 11.43
N GLU A 127 -32.03 3.66 10.23
CA GLU A 127 -33.02 2.60 9.99
C GLU A 127 -32.41 1.22 9.75
N GLN A 128 -31.08 1.11 9.72
CA GLN A 128 -30.38 -0.11 9.30
C GLN A 128 -29.73 -0.86 10.47
N GLY A 129 -29.66 -0.21 11.64
CA GLY A 129 -29.15 -0.78 12.86
C GLY A 129 -30.13 -1.74 13.56
N PRO A 130 -29.82 -2.16 14.79
CA PRO A 130 -28.66 -1.72 15.58
C PRO A 130 -27.35 -2.32 15.06
N PHE A 131 -26.32 -1.49 14.98
CA PHE A 131 -24.93 -1.93 14.75
C PHE A 131 -24.15 -1.86 16.06
N ASP A 132 -23.15 -2.72 16.22
CA ASP A 132 -22.16 -2.56 17.28
C ASP A 132 -20.93 -1.79 16.77
N VAL A 133 -20.60 -1.99 15.48
CA VAL A 133 -19.44 -1.41 14.79
C VAL A 133 -19.85 -0.99 13.39
N ILE A 134 -19.36 0.17 12.95
CA ILE A 134 -19.41 0.59 11.54
C ILE A 134 -17.98 0.54 10.99
N LEU A 135 -17.73 -0.38 10.07
CA LEU A 135 -16.46 -0.51 9.36
C LEU A 135 -16.55 0.22 8.01
N HIS A 136 -15.71 1.23 7.77
CA HIS A 136 -15.85 2.01 6.54
C HIS A 136 -14.53 2.36 5.85
N LYS A 137 -14.61 2.61 4.54
CA LYS A 137 -13.49 3.06 3.70
C LYS A 137 -13.89 4.14 2.69
N ILE A 138 -15.15 4.55 2.68
CA ILE A 138 -15.63 5.66 1.87
C ILE A 138 -15.16 6.96 2.51
N THR A 139 -14.62 7.87 1.71
CA THR A 139 -13.98 9.10 2.19
C THR A 139 -14.66 10.37 1.69
N SER A 140 -15.83 10.26 1.05
CA SER A 140 -16.59 11.43 0.59
C SER A 140 -17.07 12.27 1.77
N LYS A 141 -17.16 13.59 1.59
CA LYS A 141 -17.57 14.52 2.66
C LYS A 141 -19.00 14.23 3.15
N GLU A 142 -19.87 13.84 2.23
CA GLU A 142 -21.26 13.50 2.49
C GLU A 142 -21.34 12.27 3.42
N TRP A 143 -20.51 11.26 3.16
CA TRP A 143 -20.44 10.07 4.00
C TRP A 143 -19.84 10.37 5.38
N GLN A 144 -18.82 11.23 5.44
CA GLN A 144 -18.26 11.68 6.72
C GLN A 144 -19.32 12.35 7.59
N GLN A 145 -20.13 13.25 7.02
CA GLN A 145 -21.23 13.90 7.73
C GLN A 145 -22.26 12.89 8.25
N VAL A 146 -22.68 11.92 7.42
CA VAL A 146 -23.61 10.86 7.83
C VAL A 146 -23.07 10.06 9.02
N LEU A 147 -21.77 9.77 9.05
CA LEU A 147 -21.14 9.06 10.16
C LEU A 147 -21.05 9.90 11.43
N GLU A 148 -20.77 11.20 11.29
CA GLU A 148 -20.71 12.14 12.41
C GLU A 148 -22.09 12.28 13.06
N ASP A 149 -23.13 12.57 12.27
CA ASP A 149 -24.51 12.68 12.74
C ASP A 149 -24.98 11.39 13.43
N TYR A 150 -24.70 10.23 12.83
CA TYR A 150 -25.05 8.94 13.42
C TYR A 150 -24.29 8.66 14.72
N HIS A 151 -23.03 9.07 14.82
CA HIS A 151 -22.25 8.88 16.04
C HIS A 151 -22.72 9.77 17.20
N GLU A 152 -23.22 10.98 16.91
CA GLU A 152 -23.84 11.85 17.91
C GLU A 152 -25.10 11.23 18.52
N GLU A 153 -25.94 10.60 17.70
CA GLU A 153 -27.16 9.92 18.13
C GLU A 153 -26.88 8.54 18.77
N HIS A 154 -25.82 7.87 18.32
CA HIS A 154 -25.44 6.52 18.74
C HIS A 154 -23.96 6.45 19.22
N PRO A 155 -23.61 7.11 20.34
CA PRO A 155 -22.24 7.12 20.87
C PRO A 155 -21.76 5.72 21.29
N GLU A 156 -22.68 4.78 21.52
CA GLU A 156 -22.36 3.39 21.74
C GLU A 156 -21.75 2.73 20.49
N VAL A 157 -22.10 3.14 19.27
CA VAL A 157 -21.61 2.46 18.06
C VAL A 157 -20.17 2.84 17.79
N THR A 158 -19.31 1.85 17.58
CA THR A 158 -17.90 2.13 17.25
C THR A 158 -17.72 2.38 15.77
N VAL A 159 -17.39 3.62 15.39
CA VAL A 159 -17.00 3.97 14.01
C VAL A 159 -15.51 3.64 13.82
N LEU A 160 -15.22 2.75 12.87
CA LEU A 160 -13.91 2.15 12.66
C LEU A 160 -13.36 2.47 11.26
N ASP A 161 -12.35 3.33 11.12
CA ASP A 161 -11.81 4.29 12.11
C ASP A 161 -12.57 5.64 12.06
N PRO A 162 -12.44 6.53 13.07
CA PRO A 162 -13.12 7.83 13.04
C PRO A 162 -12.77 8.69 11.80
N PRO A 163 -13.73 9.36 11.14
CA PRO A 163 -13.49 10.19 9.95
C PRO A 163 -12.40 11.25 10.13
N ASN A 164 -12.40 11.94 11.27
CA ASN A 164 -11.40 12.95 11.62
C ASN A 164 -9.97 12.37 11.66
N ALA A 165 -9.80 11.18 12.24
CA ALA A 165 -8.52 10.46 12.30
C ALA A 165 -7.99 10.12 10.88
N ILE A 166 -8.90 9.72 9.97
CA ILE A 166 -8.55 9.37 8.60
C ILE A 166 -8.08 10.62 7.81
N ASN A 167 -8.67 11.79 8.06
CA ASN A 167 -8.35 13.03 7.35
C ASN A 167 -6.87 13.44 7.51
N HIS A 168 -6.20 13.06 8.60
CA HIS A 168 -4.76 13.31 8.79
C HIS A 168 -3.87 12.64 7.72
N LEU A 169 -4.35 11.56 7.08
CA LEU A 169 -3.60 10.82 6.06
C LEU A 169 -3.89 11.26 4.62
N ASN A 170 -4.84 12.19 4.39
CA ASN A 170 -5.18 12.65 3.04
C ASN A 170 -4.14 13.61 2.44
N ASN A 171 -3.18 14.08 3.25
CA ASN A 171 -2.08 14.94 2.84
C ASN A 171 -0.74 14.31 3.25
N ARG A 172 0.13 14.05 2.26
CA ARG A 172 1.45 13.42 2.50
C ARG A 172 2.37 14.24 3.40
N GLN A 173 2.20 15.56 3.45
CA GLN A 173 2.95 16.43 4.36
C GLN A 173 2.58 16.17 5.82
N SER A 174 1.28 16.20 6.15
CA SER A 174 0.81 15.95 7.52
C SER A 174 1.05 14.50 7.95
N MET A 175 0.91 13.56 7.01
CA MET A 175 1.09 12.13 7.24
C MET A 175 2.45 11.78 7.87
N LEU A 176 3.54 12.33 7.32
CA LEU A 176 4.89 12.04 7.81
C LEU A 176 5.35 13.03 8.88
N ALA A 177 4.71 14.20 9.02
CA ALA A 177 5.00 15.12 10.12
C ALA A 177 4.81 14.46 11.50
N GLU A 178 3.74 13.68 11.66
CA GLU A 178 3.49 12.91 12.90
C GLU A 178 4.59 11.90 13.21
N VAL A 179 5.30 11.41 12.19
CA VAL A 179 6.45 10.52 12.35
C VAL A 179 7.72 11.31 12.67
N SER A 180 7.94 12.45 12.02
CA SER A 180 9.12 13.29 12.27
C SER A 180 9.21 13.75 13.72
N ASP A 181 8.06 13.96 14.37
CA ASP A 181 7.97 14.33 15.78
C ASP A 181 8.12 13.14 16.74
N LEU A 182 8.24 11.91 16.22
CA LEU A 182 8.57 10.73 17.01
C LEU A 182 10.07 10.65 17.21
N ASN A 183 10.54 11.00 18.40
CA ASN A 183 11.89 10.67 18.82
C ASN A 183 11.95 9.19 19.26
N LEU A 184 11.83 8.28 18.29
CA LEU A 184 11.93 6.83 18.47
C LEU A 184 13.36 6.37 18.18
N SER A 185 14.30 6.86 18.99
CA SER A 185 15.54 6.11 19.21
C SER A 185 15.32 5.09 20.32
N SER A 186 15.74 3.86 20.07
CA SER A 186 15.68 2.79 21.05
C SER A 186 16.90 1.90 20.91
N PHE A 187 17.10 1.00 21.88
CA PHE A 187 18.11 -0.05 21.76
C PHE A 187 17.94 -0.92 20.51
N TYR A 188 16.75 -0.93 19.90
CA TYR A 188 16.42 -1.74 18.73
C TYR A 188 16.60 -1.00 17.40
N GLY A 189 17.01 0.27 17.43
CA GLY A 189 17.25 1.10 16.26
C GLY A 189 16.53 2.45 16.30
N GLU A 190 16.76 3.21 15.22
CA GLU A 190 16.25 4.54 14.97
C GLU A 190 15.22 4.50 13.83
N VAL A 191 14.09 5.18 14.03
CA VAL A 191 13.06 5.38 12.99
C VAL A 191 13.02 6.85 12.62
N CYS A 192 13.22 7.14 11.34
CA CYS A 192 13.22 8.49 10.78
C CYS A 192 12.23 8.61 9.62
N THR A 193 12.10 9.81 9.09
CA THR A 193 11.52 10.09 7.76
C THR A 193 12.61 10.68 6.86
N PRO A 194 12.68 10.34 5.56
CA PRO A 194 13.62 11.00 4.67
C PRO A 194 13.25 12.48 4.56
N ARG A 195 14.24 13.35 4.32
CA ARG A 195 13.96 14.78 4.18
C ARG A 195 13.08 15.00 2.96
N GLN A 196 12.17 15.95 3.08
CA GLN A 196 11.17 16.20 2.06
C GLN A 196 10.77 17.66 1.97
N LEU A 197 10.28 18.05 0.79
CA LEU A 197 9.83 19.38 0.45
C LEU A 197 8.52 19.31 -0.31
N VAL A 198 7.56 20.15 0.05
CA VAL A 198 6.27 20.27 -0.64
C VAL A 198 6.34 21.40 -1.64
N ILE A 199 5.95 21.12 -2.88
CA ILE A 199 5.81 22.09 -3.95
C ILE A 199 4.34 22.17 -4.34
N MET A 200 3.74 23.35 -4.23
CA MET A 200 2.30 23.52 -4.44
C MET A 200 1.90 23.94 -5.84
N ARG A 201 2.73 24.75 -6.54
CA ARG A 201 2.29 25.46 -7.74
C ARG A 201 3.31 25.51 -8.86
N ASP A 202 4.38 26.28 -8.70
CA ASP A 202 5.24 26.66 -9.82
C ASP A 202 6.37 25.64 -10.06
N PRO A 203 6.34 24.87 -11.18
CA PRO A 203 7.39 23.91 -11.51
C PRO A 203 8.77 24.58 -11.69
N SER A 204 8.80 25.81 -12.20
CA SER A 204 10.06 26.52 -12.48
C SER A 204 10.81 26.90 -11.19
N SER A 205 10.10 27.00 -10.07
CA SER A 205 10.68 27.28 -8.75
C SER A 205 11.34 26.06 -8.09
N ILE A 206 11.06 24.84 -8.58
CA ILE A 206 11.47 23.60 -7.94
C ILE A 206 12.99 23.51 -7.74
N PRO A 207 13.85 23.74 -8.76
CA PRO A 207 15.30 23.63 -8.58
C PRO A 207 15.83 24.54 -7.46
N THR A 208 15.41 25.81 -7.46
CA THR A 208 15.81 26.78 -6.43
C THR A 208 15.30 26.38 -5.05
N ALA A 209 14.06 25.90 -4.96
CA ALA A 209 13.48 25.47 -3.69
C ALA A 209 14.20 24.24 -3.12
N VAL A 210 14.56 23.27 -3.97
CA VAL A 210 15.38 22.10 -3.62
C VAL A 210 16.76 22.50 -3.12
N ALA A 211 17.44 23.41 -3.84
CA ALA A 211 18.75 23.91 -3.45
C ALA A 211 18.71 24.66 -2.10
N MET A 212 17.71 25.52 -1.89
CA MET A 212 17.52 26.24 -0.62
C MET A 212 17.18 25.30 0.54
N ALA A 213 16.37 24.27 0.29
CA ALA A 213 16.08 23.24 1.27
C ALA A 213 17.27 22.31 1.51
N GLY A 214 18.26 22.31 0.62
CA GLY A 214 19.47 21.50 0.67
C GLY A 214 19.20 20.01 0.54
N LEU A 215 18.19 19.60 -0.24
CA LEU A 215 17.90 18.17 -0.46
C LEU A 215 18.93 17.55 -1.42
N THR A 216 19.26 16.28 -1.22
CA THR A 216 20.20 15.55 -2.08
C THR A 216 19.51 14.70 -3.13
N LEU A 217 19.99 14.75 -4.36
CA LEU A 217 19.54 13.87 -5.45
C LEU A 217 20.01 12.42 -5.24
N PRO A 218 19.23 11.43 -5.70
CA PRO A 218 18.00 11.59 -6.47
C PRO A 218 16.78 11.81 -5.57
N LEU A 219 15.74 12.45 -6.11
CA LEU A 219 14.51 12.77 -5.38
C LEU A 219 13.33 11.97 -5.89
N VAL A 220 12.60 11.32 -4.99
CA VAL A 220 11.31 10.70 -5.27
C VAL A 220 10.25 11.79 -5.28
N ALA A 221 9.61 12.01 -6.42
CA ALA A 221 8.46 12.88 -6.57
C ALA A 221 7.15 12.07 -6.43
N LYS A 222 6.27 12.53 -5.55
CA LYS A 222 4.97 11.92 -5.26
C LYS A 222 3.88 13.00 -5.35
N PRO A 223 2.71 12.78 -5.97
CA PRO A 223 1.59 13.71 -5.89
C PRO A 223 1.25 14.08 -4.43
N LEU A 224 0.86 15.31 -4.14
CA LEU A 224 0.61 15.70 -2.75
C LEU A 224 -0.69 15.10 -2.21
N VAL A 225 -1.72 15.04 -3.06
CA VAL A 225 -3.06 14.58 -2.72
C VAL A 225 -3.14 13.06 -2.86
N VAL A 226 -3.66 12.41 -1.81
CA VAL A 226 -3.94 10.97 -1.77
C VAL A 226 -5.45 10.79 -1.86
N ASP A 227 -6.00 10.88 -3.07
CA ASP A 227 -7.44 10.73 -3.33
C ASP A 227 -7.85 9.31 -3.76
N GLY A 228 -6.89 8.38 -3.85
CA GLY A 228 -7.15 6.99 -4.25
C GLY A 228 -7.28 6.76 -5.75
N THR A 229 -7.16 7.80 -6.58
CA THR A 229 -7.15 7.70 -8.05
C THR A 229 -5.87 7.06 -8.56
N SER A 230 -5.87 6.58 -9.81
CA SER A 230 -4.66 6.05 -10.46
C SER A 230 -3.52 7.07 -10.52
N LYS A 231 -3.82 8.37 -10.70
CA LYS A 231 -2.87 9.48 -10.73
C LYS A 231 -2.19 9.73 -9.37
N SER A 232 -2.89 9.54 -8.24
CA SER A 232 -2.32 9.73 -6.89
C SER A 232 -1.18 8.75 -6.51
N HIS A 233 -0.99 7.70 -7.34
CA HIS A 233 0.00 6.65 -7.15
C HIS A 233 1.15 6.69 -8.18
N GLU A 234 1.20 7.67 -9.06
CA GLU A 234 2.35 7.85 -9.94
C GLU A 234 3.55 8.30 -9.11
N LEU A 235 4.68 7.62 -9.28
CA LEU A 235 5.94 7.94 -8.62
C LEU A 235 6.95 8.29 -9.68
N SER A 236 7.75 9.33 -9.46
CA SER A 236 8.87 9.62 -10.34
C SER A 236 10.17 9.73 -9.55
N LEU A 237 11.29 9.38 -10.17
CA LEU A 237 12.63 9.59 -9.61
C LEU A 237 13.37 10.61 -10.47
N ALA A 238 13.76 11.72 -9.86
CA ALA A 238 14.52 12.79 -10.49
C ALA A 238 16.00 12.65 -10.14
N TYR A 239 16.86 12.59 -11.17
CA TYR A 239 18.30 12.35 -11.00
C TYR A 239 19.15 13.62 -11.06
N ASP A 240 18.66 14.69 -11.69
CA ASP A 240 19.39 15.94 -11.87
C ASP A 240 18.51 17.18 -11.62
N GLU A 241 19.16 18.28 -11.28
CA GLU A 241 18.49 19.54 -10.93
C GLU A 241 17.78 20.19 -12.13
N ALA A 242 18.35 20.09 -13.33
CA ALA A 242 17.80 20.73 -14.53
C ALA A 242 16.41 20.15 -14.89
N SER A 243 16.23 18.87 -14.60
CA SER A 243 15.02 18.11 -14.88
C SER A 243 13.90 18.30 -13.85
N LEU A 244 14.19 18.91 -12.70
CA LEU A 244 13.19 19.10 -11.64
C LEU A 244 12.00 19.97 -12.07
N SER A 245 12.22 20.90 -13.00
CA SER A 245 11.16 21.77 -13.54
C SER A 245 10.15 21.05 -14.45
N MET A 246 10.43 19.79 -14.82
CA MET A 246 9.51 18.94 -15.61
C MET A 246 8.47 18.21 -14.75
N LEU A 247 8.58 18.32 -13.42
CA LEU A 247 7.61 17.73 -12.49
C LEU A 247 6.34 18.57 -12.43
N ASP A 248 5.23 17.92 -12.07
CA ASP A 248 3.89 18.54 -12.06
C ASP A 248 3.33 18.66 -10.64
N PRO A 249 3.40 19.86 -10.01
CA PRO A 249 2.79 20.12 -8.70
C PRO A 249 1.25 20.06 -8.73
N PRO A 250 0.58 19.82 -7.59
CA PRO A 250 1.15 19.77 -6.24
C PRO A 250 1.79 18.41 -5.93
N LEU A 251 3.01 18.44 -5.39
CA LEU A 251 3.82 17.24 -5.13
C LEU A 251 4.68 17.35 -3.86
N VAL A 252 5.14 16.22 -3.39
CA VAL A 252 6.20 16.06 -2.38
C VAL A 252 7.44 15.53 -3.07
N LEU A 253 8.56 16.21 -2.88
CA LEU A 253 9.91 15.72 -3.18
C LEU A 253 10.49 15.12 -1.91
N GLN A 254 10.95 13.88 -1.97
CA GLN A 254 11.53 13.17 -0.84
C GLN A 254 12.90 12.60 -1.24
N GLU A 255 13.91 12.72 -0.38
CA GLU A 255 15.22 12.13 -0.61
C GLU A 255 15.11 10.61 -0.82
N PHE A 256 15.76 10.11 -1.86
CA PHE A 256 15.89 8.68 -2.09
C PHE A 256 16.94 8.10 -1.14
N VAL A 257 16.57 7.07 -0.40
CA VAL A 257 17.49 6.33 0.49
C VAL A 257 17.72 4.96 -0.13
N ASN A 258 18.97 4.59 -0.40
CA ASN A 258 19.30 3.22 -0.82
C ASN A 258 18.91 2.23 0.29
N HIS A 259 18.24 1.14 -0.08
CA HIS A 259 17.62 0.20 0.85
C HIS A 259 17.62 -1.25 0.35
N GLY A 260 18.50 -1.58 -0.59
CA GLY A 260 18.65 -2.95 -1.11
C GLY A 260 17.45 -3.43 -1.92
N GLY A 261 16.60 -2.51 -2.39
CA GLY A 261 15.40 -2.83 -3.15
C GLY A 261 14.32 -3.59 -2.36
N ILE A 262 14.32 -3.52 -1.02
CA ILE A 262 13.33 -4.19 -0.16
C ILE A 262 12.55 -3.20 0.68
N LEU A 263 11.22 -3.34 0.62
CA LEU A 263 10.26 -2.61 1.44
C LEU A 263 9.63 -3.54 2.48
N PHE A 264 9.61 -3.12 3.74
CA PHE A 264 8.87 -3.76 4.82
C PHE A 264 7.50 -3.12 4.94
N LYS A 265 6.47 -3.85 4.51
CA LYS A 265 5.08 -3.43 4.69
C LYS A 265 4.60 -3.90 6.05
N VAL A 266 4.51 -2.98 7.00
CA VAL A 266 4.14 -3.24 8.39
C VAL A 266 2.65 -2.97 8.56
N TYR A 267 1.85 -4.04 8.54
CA TYR A 267 0.41 -3.97 8.78
C TYR A 267 0.12 -3.89 10.27
N ILE A 268 -0.75 -2.96 10.66
CA ILE A 268 -1.18 -2.71 12.03
C ILE A 268 -2.70 -2.84 12.09
N ILE A 269 -3.15 -3.82 12.86
CA ILE A 269 -4.56 -4.02 13.22
C ILE A 269 -4.61 -3.97 14.74
N ASP A 270 -4.92 -2.78 15.24
CA ASP A 270 -4.85 -2.47 16.66
C ASP A 270 -3.47 -2.79 17.27
N GLU A 271 -3.39 -3.72 18.22
CA GLU A 271 -2.12 -4.13 18.83
C GLU A 271 -1.38 -5.18 18.00
N THR A 272 -2.03 -5.77 17.00
CA THR A 272 -1.42 -6.83 16.18
C THR A 272 -0.61 -6.22 15.05
N ILE A 273 0.63 -6.68 14.93
CA ILE A 273 1.56 -6.26 13.89
C ILE A 273 1.93 -7.47 13.03
N GLN A 274 1.87 -7.29 11.72
CA GLN A 274 2.32 -8.27 10.74
C GLN A 274 3.19 -7.58 9.68
N VAL A 275 4.37 -8.13 9.44
CA VAL A 275 5.29 -7.60 8.42
C VAL A 275 5.28 -8.51 7.20
N VAL A 276 5.31 -7.90 6.01
CA VAL A 276 5.47 -8.58 4.72
C VAL A 276 6.57 -7.86 3.95
N ARG A 277 7.49 -8.62 3.35
CA ARG A 277 8.51 -8.06 2.46
C ARG A 277 7.94 -7.84 1.06
N ARG A 278 8.33 -6.72 0.45
CA ARG A 278 7.99 -6.34 -0.91
C ARG A 278 9.27 -5.96 -1.64
N PHE A 279 9.34 -6.24 -2.94
CA PHE A 279 10.34 -5.56 -3.75
C PHE A 279 10.06 -4.06 -3.75
N SER A 280 11.09 -3.27 -4.02
CA SER A 280 11.04 -1.82 -4.05
C SER A 280 11.88 -1.31 -5.23
N LEU A 281 12.08 0.00 -5.30
CA LEU A 281 13.00 0.61 -6.25
C LEU A 281 14.43 0.11 -6.00
N PRO A 282 15.19 -0.25 -7.04
CA PRO A 282 16.58 -0.66 -6.87
C PRO A 282 17.44 0.50 -6.35
N ASP A 283 18.56 0.16 -5.74
CA ASP A 283 19.52 1.17 -5.27
C ASP A 283 20.09 1.97 -6.45
N VAL A 284 20.41 3.24 -6.17
CA VAL A 284 21.07 4.14 -7.09
C VAL A 284 22.54 4.26 -6.70
N ASN A 285 23.44 3.92 -7.61
CA ASN A 285 24.88 4.06 -7.41
C ASN A 285 25.42 5.34 -8.09
N THR A 286 26.72 5.62 -7.89
CA THR A 286 27.37 6.80 -8.50
C THR A 286 27.39 6.76 -10.02
N TYR A 287 27.45 5.58 -10.64
CA TYR A 287 27.34 5.45 -12.08
C TYR A 287 25.93 5.82 -12.56
N ASP A 288 24.89 5.40 -11.86
CA ASP A 288 23.50 5.77 -12.18
C ASP A 288 23.28 7.28 -12.07
N LEU A 289 23.84 7.93 -11.05
CA LEU A 289 23.77 9.39 -10.89
C LEU A 289 24.49 10.15 -12.01
N LEU A 290 25.57 9.59 -12.55
CA LEU A 290 26.35 10.23 -13.61
C LEU A 290 25.78 10.00 -15.01
N ASN A 291 25.05 8.89 -15.20
CA ASN A 291 24.59 8.46 -16.53
C ASN A 291 23.08 8.58 -16.75
N ASN A 292 22.27 8.70 -15.68
CA ASN A 292 20.84 8.97 -15.80
C ASN A 292 20.60 10.47 -15.71
N VAL A 293 19.93 11.00 -16.73
CA VAL A 293 19.50 12.40 -16.81
C VAL A 293 18.00 12.38 -17.03
N GLY A 294 17.26 13.18 -16.28
CA GLY A 294 15.83 13.31 -16.41
C GLY A 294 15.03 12.91 -15.17
N VAL A 295 13.73 12.92 -15.40
CA VAL A 295 12.70 12.39 -14.50
C VAL A 295 12.21 11.07 -15.07
N TYR A 296 12.35 9.99 -14.29
CA TYR A 296 11.88 8.66 -14.67
C TYR A 296 10.56 8.38 -13.96
N ARG A 297 9.49 8.26 -14.75
CA ARG A 297 8.14 7.93 -14.26
C ARG A 297 7.98 6.43 -14.08
N PHE A 298 7.45 6.04 -12.94
CA PHE A 298 7.05 4.67 -12.63
C PHE A 298 5.51 4.65 -12.50
N PRO A 299 4.78 4.08 -13.48
CA PRO A 299 3.31 4.05 -13.52
C PRO A 299 2.67 3.08 -12.48
N ARG A 300 3.24 3.04 -11.27
CA ARG A 300 3.30 1.93 -10.28
C ARG A 300 4.51 1.05 -10.55
N VAL A 301 5.37 0.90 -9.56
CA VAL A 301 6.51 -0.02 -9.62
C VAL A 301 5.93 -1.44 -9.75
N SER A 302 5.85 -1.95 -10.98
CA SER A 302 5.17 -3.20 -11.34
C SER A 302 5.71 -4.40 -10.55
N CYS A 303 6.97 -4.33 -10.10
CA CYS A 303 7.62 -5.30 -9.24
C CYS A 303 7.36 -5.08 -7.73
N ALA A 304 7.13 -3.85 -7.26
CA ALA A 304 6.95 -3.58 -5.83
C ALA A 304 5.63 -4.09 -5.25
N ALA A 305 4.66 -4.38 -6.13
CA ALA A 305 3.43 -5.06 -5.76
C ALA A 305 3.61 -6.58 -5.57
N ALA A 306 4.78 -7.17 -5.88
CA ALA A 306 5.07 -8.57 -5.63
C ALA A 306 5.60 -8.78 -4.21
N SER A 307 5.17 -9.87 -3.56
CA SER A 307 5.76 -10.27 -2.29
C SER A 307 7.19 -10.76 -2.52
N ALA A 308 8.10 -10.38 -1.63
CA ALA A 308 9.48 -10.85 -1.61
C ALA A 308 9.71 -11.88 -0.49
N ASP A 309 8.66 -12.33 0.22
CA ASP A 309 8.82 -13.22 1.37
C ASP A 309 9.40 -14.60 1.03
N HIS A 310 9.22 -15.04 -0.22
CA HIS A 310 9.72 -16.32 -0.74
C HIS A 310 10.91 -16.16 -1.69
N ALA A 311 11.43 -14.95 -1.84
CA ALA A 311 12.62 -14.70 -2.64
C ALA A 311 13.88 -15.09 -1.86
N ASP A 312 14.88 -15.58 -2.57
CA ASP A 312 16.24 -15.77 -2.04
C ASP A 312 16.92 -14.40 -1.99
N LEU A 313 16.96 -13.81 -0.79
CA LEU A 313 17.45 -12.46 -0.54
C LEU A 313 18.63 -12.52 0.43
N ASP A 314 19.57 -11.58 0.29
CA ASP A 314 20.63 -11.39 1.28
C ASP A 314 19.99 -11.17 2.67
N PRO A 315 20.33 -12.00 3.68
CA PRO A 315 19.83 -11.84 5.04
C PRO A 315 20.12 -10.45 5.62
N HIS A 316 21.25 -9.82 5.27
CA HIS A 316 21.63 -8.50 5.76
C HIS A 316 20.68 -7.40 5.26
N ILE A 317 20.04 -7.59 4.11
CA ILE A 317 19.09 -6.65 3.52
C ILE A 317 17.65 -7.00 3.90
N SER A 318 17.35 -8.29 4.07
CA SER A 318 15.98 -8.79 4.19
C SER A 318 15.52 -9.16 5.60
N GLU A 319 16.39 -9.10 6.61
CA GLU A 319 16.03 -9.30 8.02
C GLU A 319 14.88 -8.37 8.43
N LEU A 320 13.85 -8.89 9.09
CA LEU A 320 12.70 -8.06 9.48
C LEU A 320 13.11 -7.03 10.55
N PRO A 321 12.49 -5.83 10.55
CA PRO A 321 12.68 -4.87 11.64
C PRO A 321 12.35 -5.53 13.00
N PRO A 322 13.11 -5.24 14.07
CA PRO A 322 12.90 -5.87 15.37
C PRO A 322 11.48 -5.69 15.88
N ARG A 323 10.84 -6.79 16.30
CA ARG A 323 9.46 -6.75 16.79
C ARG A 323 9.23 -5.74 17.93
N PRO A 324 10.11 -5.60 18.94
CA PRO A 324 9.93 -4.59 19.99
C PRO A 324 9.95 -3.14 19.47
N LEU A 325 10.73 -2.86 18.41
CA LEU A 325 10.73 -1.56 17.74
C LEU A 325 9.36 -1.29 17.11
N LEU A 326 8.85 -2.27 16.37
CA LEU A 326 7.55 -2.16 15.70
C LEU A 326 6.39 -2.04 16.68
N GLU A 327 6.41 -2.78 17.80
CA GLU A 327 5.37 -2.69 18.84
C GLU A 327 5.33 -1.30 19.48
N LYS A 328 6.50 -0.71 19.78
CA LYS A 328 6.59 0.66 20.28
C LYS A 328 6.10 1.66 19.22
N LEU A 329 6.59 1.54 17.98
CA LEU A 329 6.20 2.42 16.88
C LEU A 329 4.69 2.36 16.60
N GLY A 330 4.12 1.16 16.52
CA GLY A 330 2.70 0.96 16.28
C GLY A 330 1.84 1.51 17.43
N LYS A 331 2.29 1.41 18.68
CA LYS A 331 1.61 2.05 19.82
C LYS A 331 1.61 3.58 19.71
N GLU A 332 2.76 4.19 19.46
CA GLU A 332 2.88 5.65 19.35
C GLU A 332 2.07 6.20 18.18
N LEU A 333 2.15 5.56 17.00
CA LEU A 333 1.40 6.01 15.82
C LEU A 333 -0.11 5.83 15.99
N ARG A 334 -0.58 4.76 16.64
CA ARG A 334 -2.01 4.65 17.00
C ARG A 334 -2.46 5.80 17.88
N GLY A 335 -1.65 6.16 18.87
CA GLY A 335 -1.97 7.25 19.80
C GLY A 335 -2.07 8.61 19.11
N ARG A 336 -1.14 8.90 18.18
CA ARG A 336 -1.09 10.17 17.45
C ARG A 336 -2.12 10.27 16.32
N LEU A 337 -2.21 9.22 15.50
CA LEU A 337 -3.11 9.21 14.34
C LEU A 337 -4.57 8.95 14.72
N GLY A 338 -4.83 8.35 15.89
CA GLY A 338 -6.17 7.91 16.28
C GLY A 338 -6.70 6.73 15.45
N LEU A 339 -5.85 6.11 14.62
CA LEU A 339 -6.22 5.01 13.73
C LEU A 339 -5.94 3.66 14.37
N ARG A 340 -6.72 2.65 13.97
CA ARG A 340 -6.53 1.25 14.38
C ARG A 340 -6.18 0.36 13.20
N LEU A 341 -6.61 0.75 11.99
CA LEU A 341 -6.43 0.00 10.76
C LEU A 341 -5.53 0.75 9.79
N PHE A 342 -4.23 0.47 9.80
CA PHE A 342 -3.30 1.10 8.86
C PHE A 342 -2.12 0.18 8.54
N ASN A 343 -1.32 0.56 7.55
CA ASN A 343 0.03 0.03 7.44
C ASN A 343 1.02 1.19 7.27
N ILE A 344 2.27 0.84 7.53
CA ILE A 344 3.43 1.69 7.30
C ILE A 344 4.25 1.02 6.20
N ASP A 345 4.76 1.83 5.27
CA ASP A 345 5.76 1.43 4.30
C ASP A 345 7.12 1.88 4.85
N MET A 346 7.94 0.91 5.26
CA MET A 346 9.21 1.10 5.94
C MET A 346 10.36 0.53 5.12
N ILE A 347 11.45 1.28 4.98
CA ILE A 347 12.71 0.82 4.37
C ILE A 347 13.83 0.86 5.41
N ARG A 348 14.89 0.08 5.20
CA ARG A 348 16.12 0.13 6.02
C ARG A 348 17.24 0.68 5.16
N GLU A 349 17.99 1.65 5.70
CA GLU A 349 19.11 2.24 4.97
C GLU A 349 20.21 1.20 4.71
N LEU A 350 20.61 1.07 3.45
CA LEU A 350 21.63 0.13 3.02
C LEU A 350 22.95 0.42 3.75
N GLY A 351 23.58 -0.64 4.28
CA GLY A 351 24.82 -0.53 5.05
C GLY A 351 24.61 -0.27 6.54
N THR A 352 23.38 0.02 6.97
CA THR A 352 23.00 0.11 8.39
C THR A 352 22.27 -1.16 8.83
N LYS A 353 22.29 -1.47 10.14
CA LYS A 353 21.49 -2.57 10.70
C LYS A 353 20.19 -2.08 11.33
N ASP A 354 20.17 -0.83 11.76
CA ASP A 354 19.26 -0.32 12.77
C ASP A 354 18.66 1.05 12.42
N ARG A 355 18.87 1.55 11.19
CA ARG A 355 18.28 2.82 10.73
C ARG A 355 17.18 2.57 9.72
N TYR A 356 15.96 2.92 10.13
CA TYR A 356 14.74 2.69 9.38
C TYR A 356 14.08 4.00 8.98
N TYR A 357 13.47 4.02 7.80
CA TYR A 357 12.75 5.16 7.28
C TYR A 357 11.30 4.81 6.98
N ILE A 358 10.36 5.59 7.49
CA ILE A 358 8.96 5.54 7.08
C ILE A 358 8.78 6.43 5.85
N ILE A 359 8.25 5.86 4.77
CA ILE A 359 8.09 6.54 3.49
C ILE A 359 6.63 6.74 3.07
N ASP A 360 5.69 6.04 3.70
CA ASP A 360 4.24 6.16 3.47
C ASP A 360 3.44 5.54 4.62
N ILE A 361 2.24 6.05 4.90
CA ILE A 361 1.26 5.49 5.84
C ILE A 361 -0.10 5.43 5.15
N ASN A 362 -0.75 4.27 5.18
CA ASN A 362 -2.00 4.07 4.45
C ASN A 362 -3.13 3.63 5.39
N TYR A 363 -4.25 4.37 5.38
CA TYR A 363 -5.48 3.96 6.06
C TYR A 363 -6.07 2.72 5.42
N PHE A 364 -6.49 1.75 6.24
CA PHE A 364 -7.17 0.52 5.89
C PHE A 364 -6.67 -0.06 4.55
N PRO A 365 -5.41 -0.50 4.51
CA PRO A 365 -4.71 -0.89 3.29
C PRO A 365 -5.19 -2.26 2.79
N GLY A 366 -4.53 -2.82 1.78
CA GLY A 366 -4.86 -4.15 1.25
C GLY A 366 -4.54 -5.29 2.22
N PHE A 367 -5.24 -5.41 3.35
CA PHE A 367 -5.11 -6.51 4.32
C PHE A 367 -5.40 -7.88 3.71
N GLY A 368 -6.17 -7.97 2.63
CA GLY A 368 -6.35 -9.23 1.90
C GLY A 368 -5.03 -9.82 1.35
N LYS A 369 -3.96 -9.02 1.30
CA LYS A 369 -2.60 -9.46 0.94
C LYS A 369 -1.74 -9.86 2.14
N MET A 370 -2.27 -9.73 3.36
CA MET A 370 -1.59 -10.07 4.60
C MET A 370 -1.90 -11.53 4.96
N PRO A 371 -0.89 -12.38 5.18
CA PRO A 371 -1.12 -13.77 5.56
C PRO A 371 -1.97 -13.89 6.83
N GLY A 372 -3.00 -14.74 6.79
CA GLY A 372 -3.84 -15.02 7.96
C GLY A 372 -4.71 -13.86 8.45
N TYR A 373 -4.89 -12.81 7.63
CA TYR A 373 -5.64 -11.61 8.05
C TYR A 373 -7.06 -11.88 8.52
N GLU A 374 -7.70 -12.97 8.05
CA GLU A 374 -9.07 -13.28 8.43
C GLU A 374 -9.17 -13.58 9.93
N HIS A 375 -8.17 -14.27 10.48
CA HIS A 375 -8.11 -14.60 11.90
C HIS A 375 -7.85 -13.34 12.71
N ILE A 376 -6.79 -12.61 12.37
CA ILE A 376 -6.40 -11.38 13.04
C ILE A 376 -7.55 -10.38 13.07
N PHE A 377 -8.22 -10.16 11.93
CA PHE A 377 -9.28 -9.17 11.83
C PHE A 377 -10.54 -9.59 12.61
N THR A 378 -10.91 -10.87 12.58
CA THR A 378 -12.08 -11.34 13.35
C THR A 378 -11.82 -11.33 14.85
N ASP A 379 -10.61 -11.66 15.30
CA ASP A 379 -10.22 -11.55 16.72
C ASP A 379 -10.20 -10.10 17.18
N PHE A 380 -9.69 -9.20 16.33
CA PHE A 380 -9.74 -7.76 16.59
C PHE A 380 -11.17 -7.24 16.78
N LEU A 381 -12.11 -7.60 15.90
CA LEU A 381 -13.51 -7.17 16.03
C LEU A 381 -14.16 -7.66 17.33
N LEU A 382 -13.88 -8.91 17.74
CA LEU A 382 -14.37 -9.43 19.02
C LEU A 382 -13.77 -8.68 20.22
N ASN A 383 -12.47 -8.40 20.18
CA ASN A 383 -11.77 -7.67 21.24
C ASN A 383 -12.28 -6.22 21.38
N LEU A 384 -12.63 -5.59 20.27
CA LEU A 384 -13.24 -4.26 20.24
C LEU A 384 -14.55 -4.25 21.05
N ALA A 385 -15.42 -5.22 20.79
CA ALA A 385 -16.70 -5.38 21.47
C ALA A 385 -16.54 -5.68 22.98
N GLN A 386 -15.62 -6.58 23.34
CA GLN A 386 -15.34 -6.93 24.73
C GLN A 386 -14.75 -5.76 25.53
N SER A 387 -13.87 -4.98 24.91
CA SER A 387 -13.24 -3.82 25.56
C SER A 387 -14.26 -2.74 25.89
N LYS A 388 -15.25 -2.54 25.01
CA LYS A 388 -16.38 -1.65 25.26
C LYS A 388 -17.22 -2.13 26.45
N TYR A 389 -17.56 -3.42 26.49
CA TYR A 389 -18.32 -4.00 27.61
C TYR A 389 -17.60 -3.82 28.96
N LYS A 390 -16.28 -4.06 29.00
CA LYS A 390 -15.48 -3.84 30.21
C LYS A 390 -15.46 -2.38 30.66
N LYS A 391 -15.33 -1.42 29.73
CA LYS A 391 -15.36 0.02 30.03
C LYS A 391 -16.72 0.45 30.61
N CYS A 392 -17.82 -0.05 30.05
CA CYS A 392 -19.17 0.22 30.58
C CYS A 392 -19.35 -0.33 32.00
N LEU A 393 -18.77 -1.49 32.33
CA LEU A 393 -18.86 -2.08 33.67
C LEU A 393 -17.95 -1.39 34.70
N SER A 394 -16.82 -0.81 34.29
CA SER A 394 -15.88 -0.13 35.18
C SER A 394 -16.21 1.35 35.45
N GLY A 395 -17.19 1.91 34.73
CA GLY A 395 -17.60 3.32 34.83
C GLY A 395 -18.99 3.53 35.45
N GLY A 396 -19.52 2.54 36.16
CA GLY A 396 -20.81 2.58 36.85
C GLY A 396 -20.71 2.93 38.32
#